data_AF-X5J9H7-F1
#
_entry.id   AF-X5J9H7-F1
#
_cell.length_a   1.000
_cell.length_b   1.000
_cell.length_c   1.000
_cell.angle_alpha   90.00
_cell.angle_beta   90.00
_cell.angle_gamma   90.00
#
_symmetry.space_group_name_H-M   'P 1'
#
loop_
_entity.id
_entity.type
_entity.pdbx_description
1 polymer ?
#
loop_
_entity_poly.entity_id
_entity_poly.type
_entity_poly.pdbx_seq_one_letter_code
_entity_poly.pdbx_strand_id
1 'polypeptide(L)'
;MMKYIMVNQKKQPFIRQFIYVILIPFKALVKCNRSCCLLLLVFAIACNTLDKYSMNDAHTDRRVVLEDINTLPVAHMVSQVRSKQLSIRDIQNKLLALIKKKLEEKTKDHNGETVVQLIINGLKDHCHTSQAINNYLKTVHVEQIGFPVKSNKTYLQLSMALDWVQSQKEVFIANLQQDKLYHNLSNFVPVDGLPILQSPSDSVFWGNENPSVTTAMLISIAATLGIKPDPINIPAAATVYHFFDRGFQFPHNLVPDSYPFASQRTMILIGDYQYGGQRRWYASDSSSYSSPDLEDQLLLGPEDCSSAVGKATYCTTGQVNDLNTNQIIKSYDDKNNVYHYGPVTHLIKGNISDQQLRLIQPGDIYVVKGHTAIIGTKPDHEGNVVTLQFNRAIDTNQGKLSGGGLFPYNLCEPKAQDTYFLRKALPWKESVSLSAFLTKTQEKYEKIFPNGPTDKLGDCRIFYK
;
A
#
# COMPACT_ATOMS: atom_id res chain seq x y z
N MET A 1 -67.34 -24.93 11.00
CA MET A 1 -67.82 -25.56 9.75
C MET A 1 -66.65 -25.59 8.78
N MET A 2 -66.18 -26.80 8.42
CA MET A 2 -65.39 -27.21 7.22
C MET A 2 -64.29 -26.29 6.64
N LYS A 3 -63.13 -26.74 6.14
CA LYS A 3 -62.59 -28.06 5.79
C LYS A 3 -61.10 -27.86 5.52
N TYR A 4 -60.27 -28.85 5.85
CA TYR A 4 -58.92 -28.97 5.33
C TYR A 4 -58.97 -29.28 3.83
N ILE A 5 -58.08 -28.66 3.05
CA ILE A 5 -57.59 -29.21 1.79
C ILE A 5 -56.07 -29.27 1.90
N MET A 6 -55.55 -30.50 1.97
CA MET A 6 -54.17 -30.80 1.64
C MET A 6 -54.03 -30.81 0.12
N VAL A 7 -53.03 -30.09 -0.40
CA VAL A 7 -52.40 -30.44 -1.67
C VAL A 7 -50.92 -30.72 -1.38
N ASN A 8 -50.50 -31.91 -1.79
CA ASN A 8 -49.22 -32.51 -1.56
C ASN A 8 -48.38 -32.36 -2.83
N GLN A 9 -47.28 -31.58 -2.82
CA GLN A 9 -46.20 -31.72 -3.81
C GLN A 9 -44.81 -31.49 -3.18
N LYS A 10 -44.18 -32.62 -2.86
CA LYS A 10 -42.77 -33.03 -3.12
C LYS A 10 -41.62 -32.02 -2.89
N LYS A 11 -40.77 -32.38 -1.90
CA LYS A 11 -39.27 -32.41 -1.86
C LYS A 11 -38.53 -31.11 -2.28
N GLN A 12 -37.73 -30.39 -1.48
CA GLN A 12 -36.68 -30.76 -0.49
C GLN A 12 -36.32 -29.52 0.40
N PRO A 13 -35.54 -29.66 1.50
CA PRO A 13 -35.71 -28.85 2.72
C PRO A 13 -34.76 -27.65 2.94
N PHE A 14 -35.38 -26.61 3.54
CA PHE A 14 -34.95 -25.70 4.61
C PHE A 14 -33.56 -25.84 5.27
N ILE A 15 -32.91 -24.68 5.44
CA ILE A 15 -32.43 -24.21 6.75
C ILE A 15 -33.20 -22.93 7.10
N ARG A 16 -33.88 -22.94 8.26
CA ARG A 16 -34.58 -21.81 8.87
C ARG A 16 -33.59 -20.98 9.71
N GLN A 17 -33.69 -19.66 9.67
CA GLN A 17 -33.42 -18.82 10.83
C GLN A 17 -34.64 -17.95 11.12
N PHE A 18 -35.12 -18.03 12.35
CA PHE A 18 -36.26 -17.30 12.89
C PHE A 18 -35.82 -15.88 13.29
N ILE A 19 -36.60 -14.86 12.91
CA ILE A 19 -36.56 -13.53 13.52
C ILE A 19 -37.85 -13.39 14.35
N TYR A 20 -37.71 -13.22 15.66
CA TYR A 20 -38.81 -12.82 16.55
C TYR A 20 -38.95 -11.30 16.48
N VAL A 21 -40.10 -10.81 15.99
CA VAL A 21 -40.50 -9.41 16.11
C VAL A 21 -41.52 -9.31 17.23
N ILE A 22 -41.18 -8.60 18.31
CA ILE A 22 -42.12 -8.23 19.36
C ILE A 22 -42.82 -6.93 18.92
N LEU A 23 -44.12 -7.01 18.66
CA LEU A 23 -45.02 -5.88 18.43
C LEU A 23 -45.60 -5.41 19.76
N ILE A 24 -45.32 -4.17 20.17
CA ILE A 24 -46.08 -3.47 21.23
C ILE A 24 -46.98 -2.44 20.54
N PRO A 25 -48.30 -2.40 20.80
CA PRO A 25 -49.21 -1.49 20.12
C PRO A 25 -49.20 -0.10 20.76
N PHE A 26 -48.92 0.92 19.95
CA PHE A 26 -49.08 2.33 20.28
C PHE A 26 -50.57 2.71 20.28
N LYS A 27 -51.11 3.11 21.43
CA LYS A 27 -52.28 4.00 21.50
C LYS A 27 -52.14 4.93 22.71
N ALA A 28 -52.38 6.21 22.42
CA ALA A 28 -52.50 7.37 23.33
C ALA A 28 -51.20 7.99 23.88
N LEU A 29 -50.72 9.04 23.20
CA LEU A 29 -50.81 10.39 23.78
C LEU A 29 -50.53 11.47 22.74
N VAL A 30 -51.51 12.36 22.64
CA VAL A 30 -51.64 13.49 21.72
C VAL A 30 -51.10 14.74 22.43
N LYS A 31 -50.43 15.60 21.65
CA LYS A 31 -50.15 17.04 21.90
C LYS A 31 -49.25 17.39 23.10
N CYS A 32 -48.00 17.76 22.83
CA CYS A 32 -47.56 19.13 23.12
C CYS A 32 -46.30 19.49 22.31
N ASN A 33 -46.14 20.79 22.07
CA ASN A 33 -45.37 21.40 21.01
C ASN A 33 -43.96 21.82 21.47
N ARG A 34 -42.99 21.74 20.54
CA ARG A 34 -41.69 22.42 20.46
C ARG A 34 -40.52 22.01 21.39
N SER A 35 -39.43 21.67 20.69
CA SER A 35 -38.01 21.80 21.05
C SER A 35 -37.39 20.77 21.99
N CYS A 36 -37.09 19.59 21.44
CA CYS A 36 -36.00 18.71 21.89
C CYS A 36 -35.43 17.94 20.68
N CYS A 37 -34.20 18.28 20.27
CA CYS A 37 -33.39 17.45 19.38
C CYS A 37 -32.36 16.71 20.24
N LEU A 38 -32.66 15.48 20.64
CA LEU A 38 -31.67 14.55 21.17
C LEU A 38 -32.18 13.10 20.98
N LEU A 39 -31.24 12.23 20.58
CA LEU A 39 -31.32 10.77 20.48
C LEU A 39 -32.23 10.14 19.43
N LEU A 40 -31.61 9.69 18.33
CA LEU A 40 -31.76 8.33 17.83
C LEU A 40 -30.49 7.94 17.06
N LEU A 41 -29.50 7.53 17.84
CA LEU A 41 -28.38 6.72 17.40
C LEU A 41 -28.76 5.25 17.67
N VAL A 42 -28.22 4.33 16.85
CA VAL A 42 -28.06 2.88 17.06
C VAL A 42 -28.83 1.99 16.05
N PHE A 43 -28.03 1.19 15.34
CA PHE A 43 -28.32 0.12 14.35
C PHE A 43 -28.67 0.49 12.90
N ALA A 44 -27.65 0.97 12.18
CA ALA A 44 -27.50 0.77 10.74
C ALA A 44 -26.02 0.47 10.38
N ILE A 45 -25.43 -0.53 11.04
CA ILE A 45 -24.11 -1.08 10.69
C ILE A 45 -24.29 -2.58 10.52
N ALA A 46 -24.67 -2.99 9.32
CA ALA A 46 -24.52 -4.34 8.73
C ALA A 46 -25.48 -4.45 7.54
N CYS A 47 -25.14 -3.86 6.39
CA CYS A 47 -25.69 -4.21 5.06
C CYS A 47 -25.10 -3.41 3.87
N ASN A 48 -24.10 -2.53 4.06
CA ASN A 48 -23.49 -1.76 2.94
C ASN A 48 -22.13 -2.31 2.45
N THR A 49 -21.86 -3.60 2.61
CA THR A 49 -20.63 -4.25 2.14
C THR A 49 -20.72 -4.84 0.72
N LEU A 50 -21.78 -4.56 -0.05
CA LEU A 50 -21.95 -5.12 -1.40
C LEU A 50 -22.07 -4.11 -2.56
N ASP A 51 -22.05 -2.79 -2.31
CA ASP A 51 -22.17 -1.76 -3.38
C ASP A 51 -21.00 -0.78 -3.47
N LYS A 52 -19.85 -1.08 -2.87
CA LYS A 52 -18.71 -0.16 -2.88
C LYS A 52 -17.62 -0.61 -3.82
N TYR A 53 -17.73 -0.17 -5.07
CA TYR A 53 -16.67 0.55 -5.78
C TYR A 53 -17.39 1.19 -6.97
N SER A 54 -17.69 2.48 -6.99
CA SER A 54 -18.09 3.17 -8.22
C SER A 54 -16.95 4.13 -8.54
N MET A 55 -16.11 3.74 -9.50
CA MET A 55 -15.45 4.75 -10.31
C MET A 55 -16.47 5.12 -11.38
N ASN A 56 -16.76 6.42 -11.51
CA ASN A 56 -17.61 6.94 -12.56
C ASN A 56 -16.99 6.61 -13.92
N ASP A 57 -17.37 5.46 -14.46
CA ASP A 57 -17.44 5.16 -15.88
C ASP A 57 -18.59 4.16 -16.04
N ALA A 58 -19.62 4.57 -16.77
CA ALA A 58 -20.94 3.93 -16.81
C ALA A 58 -21.00 2.60 -17.58
N HIS A 59 -19.90 1.83 -17.63
CA HIS A 59 -19.81 0.58 -18.40
C HIS A 59 -18.90 -0.49 -17.76
N THR A 60 -19.13 -0.90 -16.50
CA THR A 60 -18.48 -2.11 -15.96
C THR A 60 -19.43 -2.92 -15.08
N ASP A 61 -20.29 -3.69 -15.74
CA ASP A 61 -21.10 -4.73 -15.10
C ASP A 61 -20.31 -6.05 -15.17
N ARG A 62 -19.87 -6.54 -13.99
CA ARG A 62 -18.89 -7.62 -13.71
C ARG A 62 -17.41 -7.20 -13.74
N ARG A 63 -16.93 -6.78 -12.57
CA ARG A 63 -15.50 -6.54 -12.33
C ARG A 63 -14.79 -7.85 -12.09
N VAL A 64 -13.69 -8.08 -12.81
CA VAL A 64 -12.77 -9.17 -12.48
C VAL A 64 -12.17 -8.86 -11.10
N VAL A 65 -12.32 -9.80 -10.16
CA VAL A 65 -11.80 -9.72 -8.79
C VAL A 65 -10.83 -10.87 -8.57
N LEU A 66 -9.75 -10.63 -7.83
CA LEU A 66 -8.88 -11.70 -7.36
C LEU A 66 -9.59 -12.46 -6.23
N GLU A 67 -10.18 -13.61 -6.56
CA GLU A 67 -10.90 -14.44 -5.57
C GLU A 67 -9.99 -15.52 -4.95
N ASP A 68 -9.09 -16.07 -5.75
CA ASP A 68 -8.25 -17.21 -5.38
C ASP A 68 -6.76 -16.97 -5.66
N ILE A 69 -5.93 -17.59 -4.83
CA ILE A 69 -4.48 -17.71 -4.98
C ILE A 69 -4.16 -19.08 -5.54
N ASN A 70 -3.80 -19.12 -6.82
CA ASN A 70 -3.61 -20.36 -7.57
C ASN A 70 -2.21 -20.49 -8.21
N THR A 71 -1.32 -19.51 -8.05
CA THR A 71 0.06 -19.59 -8.50
C THR A 71 1.04 -19.01 -7.50
N LEU A 72 2.29 -19.48 -7.60
CA LEU A 72 3.38 -19.03 -6.73
C LEU A 72 3.66 -17.52 -6.82
N PRO A 73 3.79 -16.92 -8.03
CA PRO A 73 4.03 -15.48 -8.13
C PRO A 73 2.89 -14.64 -7.56
N VAL A 74 1.63 -15.08 -7.74
CA VAL A 74 0.45 -14.41 -7.17
C VAL A 74 0.50 -14.48 -5.64
N ALA A 75 0.73 -15.66 -5.06
CA ALA A 75 0.86 -15.85 -3.61
C ALA A 75 1.96 -14.95 -3.03
N HIS A 76 3.10 -14.91 -3.70
CA HIS A 76 4.26 -14.13 -3.24
C HIS A 76 4.00 -12.63 -3.28
N MET A 77 3.43 -12.11 -4.38
CA MET A 77 3.04 -10.70 -4.49
C MET A 77 1.98 -10.31 -3.44
N VAL A 78 0.98 -11.16 -3.22
CA VAL A 78 -0.05 -10.94 -2.20
C VAL A 78 0.58 -10.85 -0.81
N SER A 79 1.51 -11.75 -0.49
CA SER A 79 2.22 -11.70 0.80
C SER A 79 3.16 -10.50 0.91
N GLN A 80 3.86 -10.10 -0.16
CA GLN A 80 4.68 -8.87 -0.18
C GLN A 80 3.82 -7.64 0.13
N VAL A 81 2.70 -7.46 -0.59
CA VAL A 81 1.79 -6.32 -0.36
C VAL A 81 1.21 -6.36 1.04
N ARG A 82 0.73 -7.53 1.49
CA ARG A 82 0.04 -7.67 2.77
C ARG A 82 0.96 -7.44 3.97
N SER A 83 2.14 -8.06 4.00
CA SER A 83 3.07 -7.91 5.11
C SER A 83 3.50 -6.45 5.28
N LYS A 84 3.72 -5.75 4.16
CA LYS A 84 4.06 -4.34 4.20
C LYS A 84 2.90 -3.46 4.62
N GLN A 85 1.66 -3.75 4.19
CA GLN A 85 0.47 -3.05 4.66
C GLN A 85 0.33 -3.13 6.19
N LEU A 86 0.53 -4.33 6.75
CA LEU A 86 0.53 -4.56 8.19
C LEU A 86 1.67 -3.82 8.89
N SER A 87 2.88 -3.81 8.30
CA SER A 87 4.03 -3.06 8.82
C SER A 87 3.76 -1.56 8.89
N ILE A 88 3.26 -0.96 7.81
CA ILE A 88 2.89 0.46 7.77
C ILE A 88 1.79 0.75 8.80
N ARG A 89 0.80 -0.14 8.92
CA ARG A 89 -0.26 -0.01 9.92
C ARG A 89 0.33 0.09 11.34
N ASP A 90 1.12 -0.91 11.70
CA ASP A 90 1.63 -1.05 13.06
C ASP A 90 2.58 0.10 13.44
N ILE A 91 3.45 0.52 12.52
CA ILE A 91 4.38 1.61 12.80
C ILE A 91 3.69 2.97 12.93
N GLN A 92 2.68 3.24 12.10
CA GLN A 92 1.86 4.44 12.23
C GLN A 92 1.07 4.44 13.54
N ASN A 93 0.48 3.29 13.92
CA ASN A 93 -0.23 3.16 15.18
C ASN A 93 0.70 3.34 16.39
N LYS A 94 1.91 2.77 16.33
CA LYS A 94 2.95 2.96 17.37
C LYS A 94 3.33 4.43 17.51
N LEU A 95 3.56 5.12 16.40
CA LEU A 95 3.92 6.54 16.40
C LEU A 95 2.76 7.42 16.89
N LEU A 96 1.54 7.13 16.45
CA LEU A 96 0.33 7.79 16.91
C LEU A 96 0.14 7.63 18.42
N ALA A 97 0.36 6.44 18.98
CA ALA A 97 0.26 6.22 20.42
C ALA A 97 1.26 7.08 21.22
N LEU A 98 2.50 7.21 20.73
CA LEU A 98 3.50 8.09 21.34
C LEU A 98 3.08 9.56 21.26
N ILE A 99 2.54 9.98 20.12
CA ILE A 99 2.02 11.33 19.91
C ILE A 99 0.85 11.61 20.85
N LYS A 100 -0.15 10.71 20.95
CA LYS A 100 -1.29 10.84 21.86
C LYS A 100 -0.84 11.07 23.31
N LYS A 101 0.08 10.25 23.80
CA LYS A 101 0.66 10.41 25.14
C LYS A 101 1.31 11.78 25.30
N LYS A 102 2.08 12.22 24.30
CA LYS A 102 2.76 13.51 24.36
C LYS A 102 1.80 14.70 24.28
N LEU A 103 0.73 14.57 23.53
CA LEU A 103 -0.35 15.57 23.45
C LEU A 103 -1.05 15.69 24.80
N GLU A 104 -1.40 14.59 25.46
CA GLU A 104 -2.02 14.60 26.79
C GLU A 104 -1.16 15.32 27.85
N GLU A 105 0.17 15.14 27.79
CA GLU A 105 1.12 15.90 28.62
C GLU A 105 1.04 17.40 28.30
N LYS A 106 1.16 17.76 27.02
CA LYS A 106 1.22 19.18 26.58
C LYS A 106 -0.10 19.94 26.77
N THR A 107 -1.24 19.28 26.60
CA THR A 107 -2.57 19.91 26.74
C THR A 107 -2.98 20.12 28.20
N LYS A 108 -2.26 19.52 29.17
CA LYS A 108 -2.41 19.87 30.59
C LYS A 108 -1.76 21.22 30.89
N ASP A 109 -0.62 21.47 30.25
CA ASP A 109 0.19 22.67 30.48
C ASP A 109 -0.20 23.85 29.56
N HIS A 110 -0.85 23.58 28.42
CA HIS A 110 -1.20 24.56 27.39
C HIS A 110 -2.62 24.33 26.87
N ASN A 111 -3.27 25.37 26.34
CA ASN A 111 -4.54 25.18 25.63
C ASN A 111 -4.33 24.34 24.33
N GLY A 112 -5.35 23.58 23.93
CA GLY A 112 -5.27 22.71 22.74
C GLY A 112 -4.93 23.47 21.46
N GLU A 113 -5.42 24.70 21.32
CA GLU A 113 -5.16 25.57 20.17
C GLU A 113 -3.67 25.92 20.02
N THR A 114 -2.97 26.22 21.12
CA THR A 114 -1.53 26.50 21.12
C THR A 114 -0.74 25.27 20.67
N VAL A 115 -1.15 24.08 21.12
CA VAL A 115 -0.51 22.82 20.70
C VAL A 115 -0.75 22.55 19.21
N VAL A 116 -1.96 22.79 18.70
CA VAL A 116 -2.25 22.68 17.26
C VAL A 116 -1.41 23.68 16.46
N GLN A 117 -1.29 24.93 16.92
CA GLN A 117 -0.51 25.95 16.24
C GLN A 117 0.99 25.61 16.24
N LEU A 118 1.51 25.04 17.32
CA LEU A 118 2.88 24.50 17.38
C LEU A 118 3.09 23.43 16.30
N ILE A 119 2.16 22.49 16.16
CA ILE A 119 2.22 21.43 15.13
C ILE A 119 2.19 22.03 13.71
N ILE A 120 1.31 23.00 13.47
CA ILE A 120 1.21 23.68 12.17
C ILE A 120 2.52 24.40 11.83
N ASN A 121 3.12 25.09 12.79
CA ASN A 121 4.40 25.77 12.59
C ASN A 121 5.52 24.76 12.28
N GLY A 122 5.61 23.66 13.03
CA GLY A 122 6.60 22.60 12.76
C GLY A 122 6.43 21.97 11.37
N LEU A 123 5.19 21.65 10.96
CA LEU A 123 4.91 21.18 9.60
C LEU A 123 5.32 22.20 8.53
N LYS A 124 5.06 23.49 8.76
CA LYS A 124 5.45 24.56 7.85
C LYS A 124 6.97 24.66 7.71
N ASP A 125 7.71 24.61 8.82
CA ASP A 125 9.17 24.67 8.83
C ASP A 125 9.79 23.44 8.13
N HIS A 126 9.26 22.24 8.40
CA HIS A 126 9.67 21.02 7.71
C HIS A 126 9.34 21.07 6.21
N CYS A 127 8.20 21.64 5.83
CA CYS A 127 7.83 21.84 4.43
C CYS A 127 8.81 22.77 3.71
N HIS A 128 9.12 23.94 4.29
CA HIS A 128 10.11 24.87 3.74
C HIS A 128 11.50 24.23 3.58
N THR A 129 11.96 23.49 4.60
CA THR A 129 13.24 22.77 4.55
C THR A 129 13.26 21.73 3.43
N SER A 130 12.18 20.93 3.32
CA SER A 130 12.03 19.94 2.24
C SER A 130 12.04 20.57 0.86
N GLN A 131 11.42 21.74 0.70
CA GLN A 131 11.41 22.49 -0.55
C GLN A 131 12.82 22.99 -0.91
N ALA A 132 13.56 23.53 0.06
CA ALA A 132 14.93 23.99 -0.12
C ALA A 132 15.84 22.83 -0.55
N ILE A 133 15.73 21.68 0.13
CA ILE A 133 16.44 20.44 -0.24
C ILE A 133 16.06 20.03 -1.67
N ASN A 134 14.76 19.92 -2.00
CA ASN A 134 14.33 19.53 -3.35
C ASN A 134 14.83 20.50 -4.44
N ASN A 135 14.90 21.79 -4.17
CA ASN A 135 15.46 22.77 -5.10
C ASN A 135 16.97 22.60 -5.27
N TYR A 136 17.70 22.33 -4.18
CA TYR A 136 19.12 22.01 -4.24
C TYR A 136 19.37 20.71 -5.02
N LEU A 137 18.60 19.65 -4.76
CA LEU A 137 18.74 18.37 -5.45
C LEU A 137 18.56 18.48 -6.96
N LYS A 138 17.82 19.48 -7.49
CA LYS A 138 17.71 19.71 -8.94
C LYS A 138 19.06 20.01 -9.59
N THR A 139 19.99 20.65 -8.87
CA THR A 139 21.34 21.00 -9.39
C THR A 139 22.36 19.87 -9.25
N VAL A 140 22.07 18.85 -8.44
CA VAL A 140 22.98 17.74 -8.14
C VAL A 140 22.80 16.59 -9.14
N HIS A 141 23.90 15.97 -9.58
CA HIS A 141 23.85 14.84 -10.53
C HIS A 141 23.31 13.57 -9.88
N VAL A 142 22.51 12.78 -10.62
CA VAL A 142 21.87 11.57 -10.07
C VAL A 142 22.89 10.51 -9.66
N GLU A 143 24.07 10.52 -10.26
CA GLU A 143 25.20 9.66 -9.94
C GLU A 143 25.76 9.91 -8.54
N GLN A 144 25.56 11.11 -7.98
CA GLN A 144 26.05 11.47 -6.64
C GLN A 144 25.07 11.05 -5.54
N ILE A 145 23.76 11.15 -5.80
CA ILE A 145 22.71 11.00 -4.76
C ILE A 145 21.79 9.80 -4.96
N GLY A 146 21.75 9.26 -6.17
CA GLY A 146 20.84 8.20 -6.58
C GLY A 146 19.45 8.68 -7.02
N PHE A 147 18.83 7.87 -7.87
CA PHE A 147 17.51 8.14 -8.46
C PHE A 147 16.37 8.31 -7.45
N PRO A 148 16.22 7.48 -6.39
CA PRO A 148 15.09 7.68 -5.48
C PRO A 148 15.20 9.01 -4.72
N VAL A 149 16.43 9.43 -4.37
CA VAL A 149 16.70 10.71 -3.69
C VAL A 149 16.43 11.89 -4.61
N LYS A 150 16.89 11.83 -5.86
CA LYS A 150 16.70 12.91 -6.86
C LYS A 150 15.23 13.31 -7.04
N SER A 151 14.31 12.36 -6.90
CA SER A 151 12.87 12.56 -7.05
C SER A 151 12.11 12.41 -5.73
N ASN A 152 12.66 12.91 -4.61
CA ASN A 152 11.99 12.79 -3.32
C ASN A 152 10.66 13.58 -3.24
N LYS A 153 9.61 12.93 -2.71
CA LYS A 153 8.27 13.46 -2.54
C LYS A 153 7.96 14.04 -1.15
N THR A 154 8.88 13.98 -0.20
CA THR A 154 8.62 14.42 1.19
C THR A 154 8.04 15.82 1.26
N TYR A 155 8.51 16.76 0.43
CA TYR A 155 7.92 18.10 0.31
C TYR A 155 6.41 18.05 -0.02
N LEU A 156 6.01 17.33 -1.06
CA LEU A 156 4.61 17.21 -1.48
C LEU A 156 3.75 16.61 -0.37
N GLN A 157 4.23 15.54 0.27
CA GLN A 157 3.52 14.87 1.36
C GLN A 157 3.33 15.78 2.57
N LEU A 158 4.35 16.57 2.92
CA LEU A 158 4.27 17.54 4.00
C LEU A 158 3.33 18.71 3.66
N SER A 159 3.32 19.19 2.41
CA SER A 159 2.36 20.21 1.98
C SER A 159 0.92 19.70 2.09
N MET A 160 0.64 18.48 1.59
CA MET A 160 -0.68 17.86 1.71
C MET A 160 -1.11 17.71 3.18
N ALA A 161 -0.19 17.25 4.04
CA ALA A 161 -0.45 17.15 5.47
C ALA A 161 -0.72 18.52 6.11
N LEU A 162 0.10 19.53 5.81
CA LEU A 162 -0.05 20.89 6.33
C LEU A 162 -1.42 21.49 5.98
N ASP A 163 -1.80 21.42 4.70
CA ASP A 163 -3.08 21.93 4.21
C ASP A 163 -4.25 21.28 4.96
N TRP A 164 -4.18 19.95 5.13
CA TRP A 164 -5.21 19.21 5.86
C TRP A 164 -5.26 19.59 7.34
N VAL A 165 -4.13 19.62 8.05
CA VAL A 165 -4.08 20.01 9.48
C VAL A 165 -4.61 21.43 9.68
N GLN A 166 -4.26 22.36 8.79
CA GLN A 166 -4.81 23.73 8.81
C GLN A 166 -6.32 23.78 8.61
N SER A 167 -6.88 22.89 7.79
CA SER A 167 -8.34 22.79 7.60
C SER A 167 -9.07 22.19 8.80
N GLN A 168 -8.35 21.48 9.69
CA GLN A 168 -8.93 20.73 10.82
C GLN A 168 -8.60 21.32 12.20
N LYS A 169 -8.08 22.56 12.27
CA LYS A 169 -7.51 23.16 13.51
C LYS A 169 -8.28 22.87 14.79
N GLU A 170 -9.60 23.07 14.77
CA GLU A 170 -10.47 22.95 15.94
C GLU A 170 -10.63 21.51 16.43
N VAL A 171 -10.60 20.54 15.52
CA VAL A 171 -10.89 19.12 15.81
C VAL A 171 -9.66 18.22 15.65
N PHE A 172 -8.50 18.77 15.28
CA PHE A 172 -7.33 17.99 14.91
C PHE A 172 -6.83 17.07 16.04
N ILE A 173 -6.70 17.60 17.27
CA ILE A 173 -6.30 16.79 18.42
C ILE A 173 -7.34 15.71 18.71
N ALA A 174 -8.64 16.04 18.64
CA ALA A 174 -9.71 15.08 18.87
C ALA A 174 -9.69 13.94 17.82
N ASN A 175 -9.45 14.28 16.56
CA ASN A 175 -9.29 13.32 15.47
C ASN A 175 -8.12 12.37 15.76
N LEU A 176 -6.94 12.89 16.11
CA LEU A 176 -5.80 12.05 16.47
C LEU A 176 -6.15 11.12 17.65
N GLN A 177 -6.81 11.62 18.68
CA GLN A 177 -7.23 10.82 19.84
C GLN A 177 -8.20 9.69 19.46
N GLN A 178 -9.02 9.88 18.43
CA GLN A 178 -9.96 8.90 17.88
C GLN A 178 -9.38 8.03 16.75
N ASP A 179 -8.04 7.98 16.61
CA ASP A 179 -7.37 7.19 15.55
C ASP A 179 -7.79 7.60 14.13
N LYS A 180 -8.04 8.90 13.96
CA LYS A 180 -8.31 9.53 12.67
C LYS A 180 -7.09 10.28 12.18
N LEU A 181 -6.61 9.85 11.02
CA LEU A 181 -5.41 10.35 10.35
C LEU A 181 -5.84 11.19 9.15
N TYR A 182 -4.95 11.36 8.18
CA TYR A 182 -5.19 12.16 6.98
C TYR A 182 -6.54 11.85 6.32
N HIS A 183 -7.27 12.89 5.90
CA HIS A 183 -8.67 12.84 5.44
C HIS A 183 -9.68 12.26 6.45
N ASN A 184 -9.39 12.32 7.74
CA ASN A 184 -10.24 11.76 8.80
C ASN A 184 -10.46 10.24 8.64
N LEU A 185 -9.49 9.55 8.04
CA LEU A 185 -9.53 8.12 7.79
C LEU A 185 -8.78 7.36 8.88
N SER A 186 -9.26 6.17 9.22
CA SER A 186 -8.57 5.28 10.15
C SER A 186 -7.64 4.34 9.39
N ASN A 187 -6.50 4.03 10.00
CA ASN A 187 -5.49 3.11 9.48
C ASN A 187 -5.93 1.64 9.64
N PHE A 188 -7.09 1.30 9.09
CA PHE A 188 -7.67 -0.02 9.16
C PHE A 188 -7.25 -0.86 7.95
N VAL A 189 -6.80 -2.09 8.19
CA VAL A 189 -6.44 -3.05 7.14
C VAL A 189 -7.53 -4.12 7.05
N PRO A 190 -8.33 -4.16 5.97
CA PRO A 190 -9.36 -5.17 5.80
C PRO A 190 -8.78 -6.58 5.79
N VAL A 191 -9.43 -7.53 6.47
CA VAL A 191 -8.95 -8.92 6.58
C VAL A 191 -9.13 -9.73 5.28
N ASP A 192 -10.04 -9.29 4.42
CA ASP A 192 -10.57 -10.00 3.26
C ASP A 192 -10.13 -9.43 1.91
N GLY A 193 -9.39 -8.32 1.90
CA GLY A 193 -9.02 -7.63 0.67
C GLY A 193 -7.61 -7.07 0.68
N LEU A 194 -7.05 -6.97 -0.54
CA LEU A 194 -5.86 -6.17 -0.82
C LEU A 194 -6.29 -4.75 -1.21
N PRO A 195 -5.42 -3.74 -1.01
CA PRO A 195 -5.68 -2.40 -1.49
C PRO A 195 -5.85 -2.36 -3.01
N ILE A 196 -6.84 -1.60 -3.48
CA ILE A 196 -7.04 -1.31 -4.90
C ILE A 196 -6.32 0.00 -5.22
N LEU A 197 -5.34 -0.06 -6.13
CA LEU A 197 -4.59 1.13 -6.53
C LEU A 197 -5.51 2.15 -7.21
N GLN A 198 -5.26 3.43 -6.94
CA GLN A 198 -6.09 4.58 -7.34
C GLN A 198 -7.45 4.68 -6.61
N SER A 199 -7.61 3.99 -5.49
CA SER A 199 -8.82 4.17 -4.68
C SER A 199 -8.99 5.65 -4.27
N PRO A 200 -10.22 6.19 -4.19
CA PRO A 200 -10.44 7.58 -3.82
C PRO A 200 -9.87 7.90 -2.43
N SER A 201 -8.90 8.83 -2.38
CA SER A 201 -8.19 9.17 -1.14
C SER A 201 -9.02 9.86 -0.07
N ASP A 202 -10.20 10.38 -0.39
CA ASP A 202 -11.12 10.97 0.59
C ASP A 202 -11.95 9.93 1.37
N SER A 203 -11.98 8.68 0.91
CA SER A 203 -12.87 7.65 1.44
C SER A 203 -12.18 6.31 1.71
N VAL A 204 -10.97 6.09 1.17
CA VAL A 204 -10.20 4.86 1.36
C VAL A 204 -8.80 5.19 1.85
N PHE A 205 -8.35 4.56 2.94
CA PHE A 205 -7.01 4.82 3.48
C PHE A 205 -5.89 4.17 2.65
N TRP A 206 -6.14 3.02 2.03
CA TRP A 206 -5.12 2.28 1.28
C TRP A 206 -5.33 2.32 -0.23
N GLY A 207 -4.27 2.03 -0.99
CA GLY A 207 -4.32 2.02 -2.46
C GLY A 207 -4.24 3.41 -3.09
N ASN A 208 -3.83 4.40 -2.31
CA ASN A 208 -3.57 5.78 -2.71
C ASN A 208 -2.48 6.36 -1.80
N GLU A 209 -2.25 7.68 -1.89
CA GLU A 209 -1.19 8.40 -1.20
C GLU A 209 -1.36 8.55 0.33
N ASN A 210 -2.53 8.25 0.88
CA ASN A 210 -2.84 8.50 2.29
C ASN A 210 -1.86 7.87 3.29
N PRO A 211 -1.40 6.60 3.14
CA PRO A 211 -0.48 6.02 4.09
C PRO A 211 0.88 6.76 4.07
N SER A 212 1.34 7.23 2.91
CA SER A 212 2.58 7.98 2.80
C SER A 212 2.47 9.38 3.40
N VAL A 213 1.39 10.10 3.10
CA VAL A 213 1.11 11.42 3.69
C VAL A 213 0.97 11.32 5.20
N THR A 214 0.25 10.31 5.68
CA THR A 214 0.09 10.02 7.11
C THR A 214 1.44 9.74 7.77
N THR A 215 2.31 8.95 7.14
CA THR A 215 3.65 8.67 7.67
C THR A 215 4.47 9.96 7.82
N ALA A 216 4.51 10.80 6.77
CA ALA A 216 5.22 12.08 6.81
C ALA A 216 4.66 13.01 7.89
N MET A 217 3.32 13.10 7.98
CA MET A 217 2.63 13.89 8.99
C MET A 217 3.00 13.44 10.40
N LEU A 218 2.90 12.14 10.71
CA LEU A 218 3.18 11.62 12.04
C LEU A 218 4.66 11.81 12.43
N ILE A 219 5.61 11.59 11.52
CA ILE A 219 7.04 11.87 11.78
C ILE A 219 7.25 13.35 12.10
N SER A 220 6.66 14.25 11.31
CA SER A 220 6.77 15.70 11.51
C SER A 220 6.18 16.14 12.85
N ILE A 221 5.02 15.61 13.23
CA ILE A 221 4.38 15.89 14.52
C ILE A 221 5.25 15.38 15.67
N ALA A 222 5.74 14.15 15.57
CA ALA A 222 6.59 13.56 16.59
C ALA A 222 7.85 14.39 16.84
N ALA A 223 8.55 14.80 15.78
CA ALA A 223 9.72 15.67 15.87
C ALA A 223 9.39 17.01 16.51
N THR A 224 8.30 17.66 16.07
CA THR A 224 7.82 18.94 16.63
C THR A 224 7.51 18.84 18.13
N LEU A 225 6.96 17.71 18.58
CA LEU A 225 6.64 17.46 19.99
C LEU A 225 7.86 17.00 20.81
N GLY A 226 9.05 16.95 20.22
CA GLY A 226 10.30 16.53 20.87
C GLY A 226 10.36 15.04 21.15
N ILE A 227 9.56 14.23 20.45
CA ILE A 227 9.67 12.77 20.49
C ILE A 227 10.93 12.43 19.68
N LYS A 228 11.95 11.89 20.35
CA LYS A 228 13.15 11.35 19.72
C LYS A 228 12.93 9.85 19.47
N PRO A 229 12.38 9.43 18.34
CA PRO A 229 12.47 8.03 17.96
C PRO A 229 13.95 7.67 17.82
N ASP A 230 14.33 6.51 18.35
CA ASP A 230 15.53 5.76 17.89
C ASP A 230 15.53 5.78 16.35
N PRO A 231 16.69 5.92 15.66
CA PRO A 231 16.75 6.47 14.30
C PRO A 231 15.63 5.89 13.46
N ILE A 232 14.77 6.78 12.95
CA ILE A 232 13.42 6.49 12.43
C ILE A 232 13.45 5.27 11.50
N ASN A 233 13.38 4.09 12.09
CA ASN A 233 13.28 2.84 11.39
C ASN A 233 11.79 2.60 11.29
N ILE A 234 11.26 2.86 10.09
CA ILE A 234 9.84 2.69 9.79
C ILE A 234 9.78 1.67 8.66
N PRO A 235 9.92 0.36 8.97
CA PRO A 235 9.89 -0.69 7.95
C PRO A 235 8.67 -0.55 7.05
N ALA A 236 8.87 -0.76 5.75
CA ALA A 236 7.91 -0.58 4.67
C ALA A 236 7.38 0.83 4.39
N ALA A 237 7.32 1.74 5.37
CA ALA A 237 6.73 3.07 5.18
C ALA A 237 7.75 4.18 4.92
N ALA A 238 8.97 4.05 5.43
CA ALA A 238 10.06 4.96 5.13
C ALA A 238 11.42 4.25 5.12
N THR A 239 12.37 4.75 4.34
CA THR A 239 13.72 4.19 4.29
C THR A 239 14.76 5.28 4.26
N VAL A 240 15.82 5.07 5.04
CA VAL A 240 17.02 5.90 5.01
C VAL A 240 17.87 5.51 3.82
N TYR A 241 18.08 6.44 2.90
CA TYR A 241 19.01 6.32 1.78
C TYR A 241 20.24 7.14 2.06
N HIS A 242 21.42 6.52 1.93
CA HIS A 242 22.66 7.26 1.82
C HIS A 242 22.87 7.70 0.38
N PHE A 243 23.63 8.77 0.18
CA PHE A 243 24.02 9.18 -1.17
C PHE A 243 24.96 8.17 -1.83
N PHE A 244 24.91 8.07 -3.16
CA PHE A 244 25.76 7.15 -3.94
C PHE A 244 27.24 7.48 -3.77
N ASP A 245 27.58 8.76 -3.83
CA ASP A 245 28.91 9.25 -3.53
C ASP A 245 29.07 9.41 -2.01
N ARG A 246 29.95 8.62 -1.41
CA ARG A 246 30.25 8.67 0.03
C ARG A 246 30.89 9.99 0.47
N GLY A 247 31.49 10.74 -0.46
CA GLY A 247 32.05 12.06 -0.21
C GLY A 247 31.03 13.19 -0.28
N PHE A 248 29.86 12.96 -0.89
CA PHE A 248 28.83 13.98 -1.04
C PHE A 248 28.12 14.25 0.29
N GLN A 249 27.93 15.54 0.58
CA GLN A 249 27.20 16.02 1.76
C GLN A 249 26.33 17.20 1.39
N PHE A 250 25.17 17.32 2.05
CA PHE A 250 24.42 18.56 1.99
C PHE A 250 25.20 19.72 2.63
N PRO A 251 25.02 20.96 2.13
CA PRO A 251 25.54 22.15 2.80
C PRO A 251 25.07 22.21 4.26
N HIS A 252 25.96 22.64 5.16
CA HIS A 252 25.74 22.63 6.62
C HIS A 252 24.42 23.30 7.06
N ASN A 253 23.99 24.35 6.36
CA ASN A 253 22.79 25.12 6.71
C ASN A 253 21.53 24.68 5.96
N LEU A 254 21.62 23.65 5.10
CA LEU A 254 20.47 23.18 4.32
C LEU A 254 19.55 22.27 5.14
N VAL A 255 20.12 21.53 6.11
CA VAL A 255 19.41 20.55 6.93
C VAL A 255 19.57 20.92 8.41
N PRO A 256 18.60 21.61 9.03
CA PRO A 256 18.64 21.93 10.45
C PRO A 256 18.41 20.68 11.31
N ASP A 257 18.94 20.66 12.53
CA ASP A 257 18.83 19.53 13.48
C ASP A 257 17.38 19.16 13.81
N SER A 258 16.44 20.10 13.69
CA SER A 258 15.02 19.87 13.91
C SER A 258 14.35 19.08 12.79
N TYR A 259 14.95 19.02 11.59
CA TYR A 259 14.34 18.40 10.42
C TYR A 259 14.54 16.87 10.42
N PRO A 260 13.47 16.07 10.54
CA PRO A 260 13.62 14.63 10.79
C PRO A 260 13.81 13.79 9.53
N PHE A 261 13.75 14.36 8.33
CA PHE A 261 13.71 13.60 7.07
C PHE A 261 15.04 13.60 6.30
N ALA A 262 16.08 14.24 6.81
CA ALA A 262 17.41 14.19 6.22
C ALA A 262 18.49 14.39 7.27
N SER A 263 19.70 13.95 6.95
CA SER A 263 20.94 14.37 7.59
C SER A 263 21.87 14.94 6.52
N GLN A 264 23.07 15.36 6.90
CA GLN A 264 24.08 15.80 5.93
C GLN A 264 24.43 14.73 4.88
N ARG A 265 24.22 13.44 5.14
CA ARG A 265 24.65 12.33 4.27
C ARG A 265 23.53 11.38 3.85
N THR A 266 22.32 11.60 4.37
CA THR A 266 21.20 10.68 4.17
C THR A 266 19.91 11.43 3.98
N MET A 267 18.95 10.76 3.36
CA MET A 267 17.56 11.21 3.30
C MET A 267 16.62 10.07 3.65
N ILE A 268 15.55 10.41 4.36
CA ILE A 268 14.44 9.50 4.61
C ILE A 268 13.42 9.70 3.49
N LEU A 269 13.18 8.64 2.74
CA LEU A 269 12.18 8.63 1.67
C LEU A 269 10.95 7.92 2.18
N ILE A 270 9.80 8.57 2.03
CA ILE A 270 8.52 8.10 2.56
C ILE A 270 7.61 7.69 1.43
N GLY A 271 7.06 6.49 1.52
CA GLY A 271 5.76 6.22 0.97
C GLY A 271 5.46 4.78 0.61
N ASP A 272 4.38 4.64 -0.16
CA ASP A 272 3.42 3.57 0.13
C ASP A 272 3.88 2.15 -0.05
N TYR A 273 4.95 1.86 -0.80
CA TYR A 273 5.91 0.76 -0.53
C TYR A 273 7.23 1.07 -1.24
N GLN A 274 7.64 2.33 -1.10
CA GLN A 274 8.69 3.01 -1.84
C GLN A 274 10.07 2.45 -1.54
N TYR A 275 10.98 2.33 -2.48
CA TYR A 275 10.99 2.42 -3.93
C TYR A 275 12.28 1.68 -4.27
N GLY A 276 12.26 0.72 -5.21
CA GLY A 276 13.41 -0.14 -5.52
C GLY A 276 14.71 0.63 -5.48
N GLY A 277 15.61 0.10 -4.66
CA GLY A 277 16.64 0.90 -4.02
C GLY A 277 17.54 1.64 -5.01
N GLN A 278 18.52 2.31 -4.45
CA GLN A 278 19.82 2.29 -5.09
C GLN A 278 20.11 0.82 -5.44
N ARG A 279 19.98 0.42 -6.72
CA ARG A 279 20.19 -0.98 -7.18
C ARG A 279 21.56 -1.54 -6.77
N ARG A 280 22.43 -0.68 -6.26
CA ARG A 280 23.60 -1.00 -5.46
C ARG A 280 23.41 -0.50 -4.02
N TRP A 281 23.22 -1.42 -3.09
CA TRP A 281 23.75 -1.24 -1.73
C TRP A 281 24.73 -2.37 -1.45
N TYR A 282 25.99 -2.00 -1.20
CA TYR A 282 27.02 -2.91 -0.72
C TYR A 282 26.71 -3.30 0.73
N ALA A 283 26.52 -4.59 0.97
CA ALA A 283 26.90 -5.17 2.23
C ALA A 283 28.43 -4.99 2.38
N SER A 284 28.85 -3.95 3.06
CA SER A 284 30.21 -3.85 3.59
C SER A 284 30.13 -3.55 5.08
N ASP A 285 29.66 -4.55 5.83
CA ASP A 285 30.30 -5.01 7.06
C ASP A 285 29.48 -6.15 7.68
N SER A 286 29.82 -7.38 7.33
CA SER A 286 30.07 -8.39 8.36
C SER A 286 30.96 -9.49 7.75
N SER A 287 32.21 -9.44 8.16
CA SER A 287 33.07 -10.60 8.21
C SER A 287 32.32 -11.76 8.89
N SER A 288 32.24 -12.90 8.20
CA SER A 288 32.21 -14.29 8.69
C SER A 288 31.00 -15.12 8.25
N TYR A 289 31.34 -16.22 7.56
CA TYR A 289 30.57 -17.42 7.23
C TYR A 289 29.51 -17.37 6.10
N SER A 290 30.03 -17.61 4.88
CA SER A 290 29.54 -18.58 3.88
C SER A 290 28.15 -19.21 4.05
N SER A 291 27.23 -18.84 3.16
CA SER A 291 26.26 -19.76 2.53
C SER A 291 26.05 -19.31 1.07
N PRO A 292 26.24 -20.16 0.05
CA PRO A 292 26.35 -19.67 -1.34
C PRO A 292 25.04 -19.25 -2.05
N ASP A 293 23.84 -19.39 -1.47
CA ASP A 293 22.59 -19.28 -2.28
C ASP A 293 21.38 -18.55 -1.66
N LEU A 294 21.48 -17.93 -0.49
CA LEU A 294 20.41 -17.09 0.07
C LEU A 294 21.05 -15.94 0.88
N GLU A 295 20.26 -14.91 1.19
CA GLU A 295 20.58 -13.80 2.12
C GLU A 295 21.27 -12.64 1.37
N ASP A 296 20.57 -11.61 0.87
CA ASP A 296 19.88 -10.62 1.70
C ASP A 296 18.75 -9.89 0.95
N GLN A 297 17.52 -10.42 0.98
CA GLN A 297 16.34 -9.64 0.60
C GLN A 297 15.69 -9.12 1.88
N LEU A 298 15.48 -7.80 1.97
CA LEU A 298 14.70 -7.23 3.07
C LEU A 298 13.24 -7.64 2.92
N LEU A 299 12.65 -8.14 4.01
CA LEU A 299 11.24 -8.58 4.06
C LEU A 299 10.26 -7.41 3.93
N LEU A 300 10.59 -6.29 4.57
CA LEU A 300 9.76 -5.09 4.63
C LEU A 300 10.45 -3.89 3.96
N GLY A 301 11.61 -4.12 3.34
CA GLY A 301 12.40 -3.07 2.72
C GLY A 301 11.82 -2.50 1.43
N PRO A 302 12.48 -1.49 0.85
CA PRO A 302 12.07 -0.85 -0.40
C PRO A 302 11.86 -1.82 -1.56
N GLU A 303 10.80 -1.62 -2.35
CA GLU A 303 10.55 -2.39 -3.58
C GLU A 303 10.17 -1.46 -4.75
N ASP A 304 10.72 -1.69 -5.94
CA ASP A 304 10.16 -1.21 -7.20
C ASP A 304 9.40 -2.35 -7.88
N CYS A 305 8.67 -2.02 -8.94
CA CYS A 305 7.86 -2.97 -9.67
C CYS A 305 8.71 -4.18 -10.13
N SER A 306 9.91 -3.92 -10.66
CA SER A 306 10.81 -4.97 -11.16
C SER A 306 11.38 -5.85 -10.06
N SER A 307 11.84 -5.27 -8.96
CA SER A 307 12.37 -6.04 -7.83
C SER A 307 11.28 -6.89 -7.21
N ALA A 308 10.07 -6.35 -7.01
CA ALA A 308 8.95 -7.10 -6.47
C ALA A 308 8.55 -8.29 -7.38
N VAL A 309 8.51 -8.09 -8.70
CA VAL A 309 8.29 -9.16 -9.68
C VAL A 309 9.43 -10.18 -9.64
N GLY A 310 10.69 -9.74 -9.53
CA GLY A 310 11.85 -10.62 -9.38
C GLY A 310 11.74 -11.50 -8.14
N LYS A 311 11.41 -10.90 -6.99
CA LYS A 311 11.16 -11.65 -5.75
C LYS A 311 10.00 -12.64 -5.92
N ALA A 312 8.88 -12.19 -6.50
CA ALA A 312 7.70 -13.03 -6.74
C ALA A 312 7.98 -14.24 -7.63
N THR A 313 8.93 -14.10 -8.55
CA THR A 313 9.36 -15.14 -9.46
C THR A 313 10.63 -15.86 -8.98
N TYR A 314 10.98 -15.76 -7.69
CA TYR A 314 12.10 -16.48 -7.09
C TYR A 314 13.44 -16.18 -7.77
N CYS A 315 13.67 -14.93 -8.14
CA CYS A 315 15.00 -14.49 -8.51
C CYS A 315 15.87 -14.37 -7.25
N THR A 316 17.16 -14.71 -7.37
CA THR A 316 18.16 -14.52 -6.31
C THR A 316 18.38 -13.03 -6.04
N THR A 317 18.98 -12.67 -4.91
CA THR A 317 19.32 -11.28 -4.59
C THR A 317 20.15 -10.61 -5.70
N GLY A 318 21.15 -11.32 -6.22
CA GLY A 318 21.97 -10.83 -7.33
C GLY A 318 21.15 -10.55 -8.59
N GLN A 319 20.24 -11.47 -8.95
CA GLN A 319 19.33 -11.27 -10.08
C GLN A 319 18.39 -10.07 -9.85
N VAL A 320 17.78 -9.96 -8.67
CA VAL A 320 16.85 -8.87 -8.33
C VAL A 320 17.52 -7.49 -8.41
N ASN A 321 18.77 -7.38 -8.00
CA ASN A 321 19.51 -6.11 -8.00
C ASN A 321 19.68 -5.52 -9.40
N ASP A 322 19.91 -6.37 -10.40
CA ASP A 322 20.06 -5.91 -11.77
C ASP A 322 18.71 -5.78 -12.49
N LEU A 323 17.71 -6.56 -12.06
CA LEU A 323 16.42 -6.74 -12.73
C LEU A 323 15.68 -5.41 -12.95
N ASN A 324 15.36 -5.14 -14.20
CA ASN A 324 14.55 -4.00 -14.61
C ASN A 324 13.69 -4.29 -15.82
N THR A 325 12.72 -3.43 -16.10
CA THR A 325 11.76 -3.60 -17.20
C THR A 325 12.44 -3.85 -18.54
N ASN A 326 13.53 -3.15 -18.87
CA ASN A 326 14.27 -3.39 -20.12
C ASN A 326 14.92 -4.77 -20.16
N GLN A 327 15.45 -5.26 -19.04
CA GLN A 327 16.02 -6.60 -18.97
C GLN A 327 14.95 -7.69 -19.02
N ILE A 328 13.78 -7.48 -18.40
CA ILE A 328 12.64 -8.38 -18.52
C ILE A 328 12.19 -8.47 -19.98
N ILE A 329 12.05 -7.34 -20.68
CA ILE A 329 11.72 -7.31 -22.11
C ILE A 329 12.78 -8.04 -22.94
N LYS A 330 14.07 -7.78 -22.71
CA LYS A 330 15.16 -8.50 -23.40
C LYS A 330 15.11 -10.02 -23.19
N SER A 331 14.60 -10.46 -22.03
CA SER A 331 14.46 -11.89 -21.72
C SER A 331 13.37 -12.58 -22.53
N TYR A 332 12.47 -11.83 -23.18
CA TYR A 332 11.39 -12.40 -23.99
C TYR A 332 11.94 -13.22 -25.18
N ASP A 333 12.98 -12.71 -25.84
CA ASP A 333 13.59 -13.35 -27.01
C ASP A 333 14.80 -14.25 -26.65
N ASP A 334 15.33 -14.14 -25.43
CA ASP A 334 16.51 -14.90 -25.00
C ASP A 334 16.12 -16.15 -24.19
N LYS A 335 16.19 -17.32 -24.82
CA LYS A 335 15.89 -18.61 -24.17
C LYS A 335 16.86 -18.99 -23.04
N ASN A 336 18.04 -18.38 -23.00
CA ASN A 336 19.08 -18.67 -22.00
C ASN A 336 19.24 -17.53 -20.98
N ASN A 337 18.24 -16.63 -20.89
CA ASN A 337 18.30 -15.51 -19.97
C ASN A 337 18.52 -15.96 -18.53
N VAL A 338 19.31 -15.17 -17.79
CA VAL A 338 19.71 -15.46 -16.41
C VAL A 338 18.54 -15.56 -15.43
N TYR A 339 17.35 -15.05 -15.79
CA TYR A 339 16.16 -15.06 -14.94
C TYR A 339 15.28 -16.30 -15.14
N HIS A 340 15.56 -17.09 -16.18
CA HIS A 340 14.79 -18.25 -16.62
C HIS A 340 13.33 -17.92 -16.95
N TYR A 341 13.09 -16.75 -17.53
CA TYR A 341 11.77 -16.37 -18.04
C TYR A 341 11.55 -16.94 -19.44
N GLY A 342 10.40 -17.55 -19.70
CA GLY A 342 9.97 -17.98 -21.03
C GLY A 342 8.91 -17.03 -21.60
N PRO A 343 8.87 -16.81 -22.93
CA PRO A 343 7.83 -16.00 -23.56
C PRO A 343 6.47 -16.70 -23.50
N VAL A 344 5.41 -15.92 -23.27
CA VAL A 344 4.01 -16.37 -23.34
C VAL A 344 3.32 -15.80 -24.58
N THR A 345 3.25 -14.48 -24.68
CA THR A 345 2.66 -13.77 -25.81
C THR A 345 3.10 -12.30 -25.82
N HIS A 346 2.95 -11.64 -26.95
CA HIS A 346 3.20 -10.20 -27.14
C HIS A 346 1.94 -9.60 -27.75
N LEU A 347 1.40 -8.57 -27.10
CA LEU A 347 0.22 -7.84 -27.55
C LEU A 347 0.66 -6.50 -28.14
N ILE A 348 0.16 -6.21 -29.34
CA ILE A 348 0.37 -4.94 -30.04
C ILE A 348 -0.94 -4.18 -30.01
N LYS A 349 -0.92 -2.94 -29.53
CA LYS A 349 -2.11 -2.08 -29.44
C LYS A 349 -2.82 -1.99 -30.79
N GLY A 350 -4.13 -2.25 -30.81
CA GLY A 350 -4.96 -2.24 -32.02
C GLY A 350 -4.90 -3.53 -32.85
N ASN A 351 -4.10 -4.52 -32.44
CA ASN A 351 -3.99 -5.82 -33.10
C ASN A 351 -3.86 -6.94 -32.06
N ILE A 352 -4.97 -7.20 -31.36
CA ILE A 352 -5.05 -8.16 -30.25
C ILE A 352 -6.09 -9.21 -30.61
N SER A 353 -5.69 -10.48 -30.54
CA SER A 353 -6.57 -11.61 -30.81
C SER A 353 -6.97 -12.37 -29.54
N ASP A 354 -8.17 -12.95 -29.54
CA ASP A 354 -8.65 -13.84 -28.48
C ASP A 354 -7.69 -15.00 -28.20
N GLN A 355 -7.01 -15.49 -29.24
CA GLN A 355 -6.03 -16.57 -29.10
C GLN A 355 -4.85 -16.14 -28.24
N GLN A 356 -4.35 -14.91 -28.39
CA GLN A 356 -3.29 -14.37 -27.54
C GLN A 356 -3.76 -14.20 -26.09
N LEU A 357 -4.98 -13.69 -25.89
CA LEU A 357 -5.54 -13.50 -24.55
C LEU A 357 -5.68 -14.82 -23.79
N ARG A 358 -6.09 -15.89 -24.47
CA ARG A 358 -6.23 -17.24 -23.85
C ARG A 358 -4.90 -17.84 -23.35
N LEU A 359 -3.75 -17.39 -23.86
CA LEU A 359 -2.43 -17.88 -23.41
C LEU A 359 -2.04 -17.31 -22.04
N ILE A 360 -2.57 -16.15 -21.68
CA ILE A 360 -2.24 -15.43 -20.46
C ILE A 360 -2.94 -16.11 -19.28
N GLN A 361 -2.18 -16.37 -18.22
CA GLN A 361 -2.63 -17.04 -17.01
C GLN A 361 -2.20 -16.22 -15.77
N PRO A 362 -2.88 -16.41 -14.62
CA PRO A 362 -2.39 -15.96 -13.33
C PRO A 362 -0.93 -16.37 -13.13
N GLY A 363 -0.13 -15.48 -12.54
CA GLY A 363 1.30 -15.67 -12.32
C GLY A 363 2.20 -15.24 -13.47
N ASP A 364 1.64 -14.91 -14.64
CA ASP A 364 2.41 -14.35 -15.75
C ASP A 364 2.95 -12.96 -15.40
N ILE A 365 4.16 -12.69 -15.86
CA ILE A 365 4.79 -11.38 -15.78
C ILE A 365 4.21 -10.53 -16.90
N TYR A 366 3.53 -9.45 -16.54
CA TYR A 366 3.17 -8.36 -17.43
C TYR A 366 4.32 -7.36 -17.48
N VAL A 367 4.78 -6.97 -18.67
CA VAL A 367 5.78 -5.91 -18.81
C VAL A 367 5.50 -5.01 -20.00
N VAL A 368 5.62 -3.71 -19.74
CA VAL A 368 5.63 -2.64 -20.73
C VAL A 368 6.83 -1.75 -20.48
N LYS A 369 7.12 -0.83 -21.40
CA LYS A 369 8.19 0.15 -21.18
C LYS A 369 7.93 0.94 -19.89
N GLY A 370 8.83 0.79 -18.92
CA GLY A 370 8.79 1.52 -17.64
C GLY A 370 7.91 0.90 -16.54
N HIS A 371 7.15 -0.17 -16.80
CA HIS A 371 6.33 -0.81 -15.76
C HIS A 371 6.26 -2.33 -15.88
N THR A 372 6.10 -3.03 -14.75
CA THR A 372 5.90 -4.48 -14.71
C THR A 372 5.00 -4.89 -13.54
N ALA A 373 4.31 -6.01 -13.68
CA ALA A 373 3.36 -6.54 -12.72
C ALA A 373 3.26 -8.06 -12.84
N ILE A 374 2.59 -8.70 -11.87
CA ILE A 374 2.12 -10.08 -11.98
C ILE A 374 0.64 -10.09 -12.34
N ILE A 375 0.22 -10.89 -13.32
CA ILE A 375 -1.19 -11.13 -13.62
C ILE A 375 -1.82 -11.93 -12.48
N GLY A 376 -2.86 -11.37 -11.86
CA GLY A 376 -3.59 -12.00 -10.75
C GLY A 376 -4.71 -12.94 -11.22
N THR A 377 -5.36 -12.62 -12.34
CA THR A 377 -6.53 -13.34 -12.84
C THR A 377 -6.37 -13.71 -14.31
N LYS A 378 -7.10 -14.74 -14.76
CA LYS A 378 -7.23 -14.98 -16.21
C LYS A 378 -7.96 -13.79 -16.86
N PRO A 379 -7.63 -13.43 -18.10
CA PRO A 379 -8.46 -12.50 -18.87
C PRO A 379 -9.88 -13.05 -18.99
N ASP A 380 -10.87 -12.20 -18.74
CA ASP A 380 -12.25 -12.51 -19.08
C ASP A 380 -12.50 -12.38 -20.60
N HIS A 381 -13.75 -12.58 -21.02
CA HIS A 381 -14.17 -12.45 -22.41
C HIS A 381 -14.00 -11.04 -23.02
N GLU A 382 -13.82 -10.00 -22.20
CA GLU A 382 -13.59 -8.62 -22.64
C GLU A 382 -12.11 -8.22 -22.52
N GLY A 383 -11.24 -9.15 -22.09
CA GLY A 383 -9.83 -8.91 -21.85
C GLY A 383 -9.53 -8.19 -20.53
N ASN A 384 -10.50 -8.09 -19.61
CA ASN A 384 -10.27 -7.53 -18.28
C ASN A 384 -9.45 -8.51 -17.43
N VAL A 385 -8.47 -7.97 -16.70
CA VAL A 385 -7.65 -8.67 -15.73
C VAL A 385 -7.48 -7.83 -14.48
N VAL A 386 -7.06 -8.47 -13.39
CA VAL A 386 -6.45 -7.80 -12.25
C VAL A 386 -4.97 -8.09 -12.25
N THR A 387 -4.17 -7.05 -12.05
CA THR A 387 -2.72 -7.15 -11.85
C THR A 387 -2.36 -6.92 -10.39
N LEU A 388 -1.34 -7.62 -9.92
CA LEU A 388 -0.67 -7.38 -8.65
C LEU A 388 0.61 -6.62 -8.94
N GLN A 389 0.72 -5.41 -8.41
CA GLN A 389 1.85 -4.55 -8.71
C GLN A 389 2.15 -3.59 -7.58
N PHE A 390 3.41 -3.20 -7.51
CA PHE A 390 3.80 -1.94 -6.91
C PHE A 390 3.83 -0.90 -8.02
N ASN A 391 3.44 0.33 -7.73
CA ASN A 391 3.47 1.42 -8.67
C ASN A 391 4.06 2.68 -8.04
N ARG A 392 4.77 3.42 -8.89
CA ARG A 392 5.59 4.56 -8.57
C ARG A 392 5.31 5.65 -9.61
N ALA A 393 4.39 6.57 -9.32
CA ALA A 393 4.16 7.75 -10.15
C ALA A 393 4.90 8.96 -9.57
N ILE A 394 6.24 9.04 -9.72
CA ILE A 394 7.06 10.11 -9.09
C ILE A 394 7.11 11.37 -9.92
N ASP A 395 6.87 11.22 -11.22
CA ASP A 395 7.15 12.27 -12.20
C ASP A 395 5.89 13.07 -12.56
N THR A 396 4.75 12.80 -11.93
CA THR A 396 3.51 13.53 -12.17
C THR A 396 3.04 14.25 -10.90
N ASN A 397 2.87 15.56 -11.01
CA ASN A 397 2.21 16.40 -10.01
C ASN A 397 0.70 16.06 -9.84
N GLN A 398 0.20 15.13 -10.65
CA GLN A 398 -1.17 14.64 -10.65
C GLN A 398 -1.13 13.12 -10.77
N GLY A 399 -1.47 12.38 -9.71
CA GLY A 399 -1.60 10.93 -9.77
C GLY A 399 -1.57 10.21 -8.43
N LYS A 400 -2.72 9.62 -8.05
CA LYS A 400 -2.94 8.75 -6.87
C LYS A 400 -2.39 7.32 -7.04
N LEU A 401 -1.29 7.18 -7.79
CA LEU A 401 -0.79 5.92 -8.35
C LEU A 401 0.39 5.32 -7.57
N SER A 402 0.63 5.77 -6.34
CA SER A 402 1.74 5.24 -5.53
C SER A 402 1.25 4.18 -4.55
N GLY A 403 1.97 3.07 -4.44
CA GLY A 403 1.64 1.99 -3.50
C GLY A 403 1.73 0.61 -4.14
N GLY A 404 1.17 -0.39 -3.46
CA GLY A 404 1.20 -1.77 -3.90
C GLY A 404 -0.14 -2.43 -3.62
N GLY A 405 -0.62 -3.22 -4.57
CA GLY A 405 -1.98 -3.74 -4.50
C GLY A 405 -2.49 -4.27 -5.83
N LEU A 406 -3.81 -4.32 -5.91
CA LEU A 406 -4.56 -4.74 -7.09
C LEU A 406 -4.76 -3.56 -8.02
N PHE A 407 -4.57 -3.78 -9.31
CA PHE A 407 -4.90 -2.81 -10.34
C PHE A 407 -5.74 -3.47 -11.45
N PRO A 408 -7.03 -3.11 -11.58
CA PRO A 408 -7.86 -3.52 -12.70
C PRO A 408 -7.32 -2.96 -14.01
N TYR A 409 -7.26 -3.78 -15.05
CA TYR A 409 -6.70 -3.40 -16.33
C TYR A 409 -7.41 -4.13 -17.47
N ASN A 410 -7.66 -3.45 -18.58
CA ASN A 410 -8.18 -4.06 -19.80
C ASN A 410 -7.03 -4.28 -20.79
N LEU A 411 -6.79 -5.55 -21.15
CA LEU A 411 -5.73 -5.95 -22.08
C LEU A 411 -6.04 -5.63 -23.54
N CYS A 412 -7.33 -5.49 -23.90
CA CYS A 412 -7.77 -5.09 -25.24
C CYS A 412 -7.59 -3.58 -25.49
N GLU A 413 -7.52 -2.78 -24.42
CA GLU A 413 -7.29 -1.34 -24.46
C GLU A 413 -5.95 -0.92 -23.83
N PRO A 414 -4.80 -1.46 -24.30
CA PRO A 414 -3.55 -1.17 -23.64
C PRO A 414 -3.12 0.28 -23.86
N LYS A 415 -2.60 0.90 -22.79
CA LYS A 415 -2.02 2.24 -22.87
C LYS A 415 -0.69 2.26 -23.62
N ALA A 416 0.11 1.21 -23.48
CA ALA A 416 1.40 1.05 -24.16
C ALA A 416 1.23 0.46 -25.56
N GLN A 417 2.16 0.77 -26.46
CA GLN A 417 2.16 0.23 -27.82
C GLN A 417 2.42 -1.28 -27.84
N ASP A 418 3.40 -1.72 -27.04
CA ASP A 418 3.83 -3.10 -26.92
C ASP A 418 3.67 -3.57 -25.48
N THR A 419 3.05 -4.74 -25.30
CA THR A 419 2.90 -5.41 -24.01
C THR A 419 3.40 -6.84 -24.10
N TYR A 420 4.40 -7.19 -23.31
CA TYR A 420 5.00 -8.53 -23.31
C TYR A 420 4.52 -9.32 -22.09
N PHE A 421 4.31 -10.61 -22.29
CA PHE A 421 3.97 -11.56 -21.26
C PHE A 421 5.05 -12.64 -21.19
N LEU A 422 5.60 -12.83 -19.99
CA LEU A 422 6.61 -13.84 -19.72
C LEU A 422 6.16 -14.72 -18.56
N ARG A 423 6.72 -15.93 -18.46
CA ARG A 423 6.40 -16.88 -17.39
C ARG A 423 7.66 -17.55 -16.89
N LYS A 424 7.77 -17.71 -15.57
CA LYS A 424 8.73 -18.64 -14.96
C LYS A 424 7.95 -19.84 -14.45
N ALA A 425 8.33 -21.04 -14.90
CA ALA A 425 7.63 -22.27 -14.51
C ALA A 425 7.88 -22.56 -13.02
N LEU A 426 6.89 -22.24 -12.18
CA LEU A 426 6.93 -22.43 -10.74
C LEU A 426 5.70 -23.25 -10.28
N PRO A 427 5.88 -24.46 -9.72
CA PRO A 427 4.75 -25.31 -9.35
C PRO A 427 4.01 -24.79 -8.12
N TRP A 428 2.68 -24.63 -8.22
CA TRP A 428 1.78 -24.35 -7.09
C TRP A 428 0.76 -25.48 -6.98
N LYS A 429 0.54 -26.00 -5.76
CA LYS A 429 -0.15 -27.28 -5.55
C LYS A 429 -1.64 -27.15 -5.25
N GLU A 430 -2.10 -26.03 -4.68
CA GLU A 430 -3.46 -25.92 -4.13
C GLU A 430 -4.05 -24.52 -4.37
N SER A 431 -5.29 -24.43 -4.84
CA SER A 431 -6.02 -23.16 -4.88
C SER A 431 -6.55 -22.84 -3.48
N VAL A 432 -6.32 -21.62 -3.00
CA VAL A 432 -6.84 -21.14 -1.71
C VAL A 432 -7.51 -19.78 -1.91
N SER A 433 -8.63 -19.54 -1.23
CA SER A 433 -9.30 -18.24 -1.33
C SER A 433 -8.38 -17.11 -0.84
N LEU A 434 -8.50 -15.94 -1.45
CA LEU A 434 -7.73 -14.75 -1.08
C LEU A 434 -7.89 -14.43 0.40
N SER A 435 -9.12 -14.46 0.93
CA SER A 435 -9.41 -14.16 2.34
C SER A 435 -8.72 -15.12 3.31
N ALA A 436 -8.74 -16.42 3.02
CA ALA A 436 -8.05 -17.41 3.84
C ALA A 436 -6.53 -17.21 3.78
N PHE A 437 -5.98 -16.93 2.59
CA PHE A 437 -4.55 -16.67 2.42
C PHE A 437 -4.09 -15.41 3.16
N LEU A 438 -4.85 -14.31 3.08
CA LEU A 438 -4.56 -13.06 3.78
C LEU A 438 -4.64 -13.24 5.31
N THR A 439 -5.60 -14.02 5.79
CA THR A 439 -5.74 -14.35 7.22
C THR A 439 -4.51 -15.11 7.72
N LYS A 440 -4.12 -16.20 7.02
CA LYS A 440 -2.91 -16.97 7.34
C LYS A 440 -1.65 -16.09 7.31
N THR A 441 -1.54 -15.22 6.30
CA THR A 441 -0.42 -14.27 6.16
C THR A 441 -0.35 -13.32 7.35
N GLN A 442 -1.48 -12.77 7.78
CA GLN A 442 -1.55 -11.86 8.92
C GLN A 442 -1.20 -12.57 10.23
N GLU A 443 -1.77 -13.73 10.52
CA GLU A 443 -1.44 -14.52 11.71
C GLU A 443 0.06 -14.84 11.80
N LYS A 444 0.67 -15.16 10.65
CA LYS A 444 2.10 -15.46 10.58
C LYS A 444 2.94 -14.21 10.78
N TYR A 445 2.56 -13.08 10.18
CA TYR A 445 3.19 -11.78 10.40
C TYR A 445 3.17 -11.41 11.90
N GLU A 446 2.03 -11.52 12.56
CA GLU A 446 1.87 -11.20 13.99
C GLU A 446 2.72 -12.11 14.89
N LYS A 447 2.86 -13.39 14.53
CA LYS A 447 3.77 -14.34 15.21
C LYS A 447 5.25 -13.99 15.02
N ILE A 448 5.63 -13.49 13.85
CA ILE A 448 7.02 -13.12 13.53
C ILE A 448 7.39 -11.79 14.20
N PHE A 449 6.43 -10.88 14.34
CA PHE A 449 6.62 -9.51 14.81
C PHE A 449 5.73 -9.16 16.01
N PRO A 450 5.81 -9.91 17.14
CA PRO A 450 4.92 -9.70 18.29
C PRO A 450 5.09 -8.34 18.98
N ASN A 451 6.26 -7.70 18.81
CA ASN A 451 6.58 -6.39 19.38
C ASN A 451 6.55 -5.26 18.35
N GLY A 452 5.91 -5.51 17.20
CA GLY A 452 5.87 -4.60 16.06
C GLY A 452 6.91 -4.92 14.99
N PRO A 453 6.81 -4.24 13.84
CA PRO A 453 7.57 -4.57 12.64
C PRO A 453 9.06 -4.34 12.83
N THR A 454 9.87 -5.27 12.33
CA THR A 454 11.33 -5.14 12.19
C THR A 454 11.71 -5.64 10.82
N ASP A 455 12.53 -4.87 10.09
CA ASP A 455 13.03 -5.35 8.80
C ASP A 455 14.20 -6.31 9.05
N LYS A 456 14.16 -7.47 8.39
CA LYS A 456 15.20 -8.49 8.47
C LYS A 456 15.38 -9.17 7.13
N LEU A 457 16.52 -9.82 6.99
CA LEU A 457 16.90 -10.55 5.80
C LEU A 457 16.08 -11.85 5.71
N GLY A 458 15.51 -12.10 4.53
CA GLY A 458 14.68 -13.27 4.28
C GLY A 458 13.77 -13.12 3.08
N ASP A 459 12.79 -14.01 2.98
CA ASP A 459 11.87 -14.08 1.85
C ASP A 459 10.42 -14.02 2.32
N CYS A 460 9.56 -13.24 1.65
CA CYS A 460 8.14 -13.10 1.99
C CYS A 460 7.36 -14.43 2.03
N ARG A 461 7.92 -15.50 1.47
CA ARG A 461 7.49 -16.89 1.70
C ARG A 461 7.29 -17.24 3.17
N ILE A 462 8.06 -16.66 4.09
CA ILE A 462 7.91 -16.96 5.51
C ILE A 462 6.51 -16.60 6.03
N PHE A 463 5.78 -15.70 5.37
CA PHE A 463 4.45 -15.29 5.82
C PHE A 463 3.35 -16.27 5.43
N TYR A 464 3.57 -17.14 4.44
CA TYR A 464 2.51 -18.02 3.94
C TYR A 464 2.89 -19.50 3.82
N LYS A 465 4.17 -19.85 3.99
CA LYS A 465 4.61 -21.23 4.21
C LYS A 465 4.04 -21.78 5.52
#